data_AF-A0A6J1TML9-F1
#
_entry.id   AF-A0A6J1TML9-F1
#
_cell.length_a   1.000
_cell.length_b   1.000
_cell.length_c   1.000
_cell.angle_alpha   90.00
_cell.angle_beta   90.00
_cell.angle_gamma   90.00
#
_symmetry.space_group_name_H-M   'P 1'
#
loop_
_entity.id
_entity.type
_entity.pdbx_description
1 polymer ?
#
loop_
_entity_poly.entity_id
_entity_poly.type
_entity_poly.pdbx_seq_one_letter_code
_entity_poly.pdbx_strand_id
1 'polypeptide(L)'
;MGEGFCATDMGLYLHYFVSKEWFTYEEYGTMIKSFPYSVKDNRDRPIEFLSTYEVLKGGAMQIFNTIRLFPLIVKDHIIDKNDKVWKAFLLLTEMIEIIMAPAIRKSFLGYLHDIILEYLDIRRECFPDVNLLPKHHYATHYPYIIHLYGPLKKIWTLRYESKHQFFKKCIRSSKNFINPLKSLTTRHELYQCYLRSGARDRCTISASSCSEFNPSMYSNDIQVALSEGGLPLQIEECASVKVKGTLYQKGNIVVLSQTAYQSDIQMARIVLLLSSGETVFFVVEVQEVEF
;
A
#
# COMPACT_ATOMS: atom_id res chain seq x y z
N MET A 1 -9.07 -10.89 -3.85
CA MET A 1 -9.54 -11.16 -2.47
C MET A 1 -10.19 -9.91 -1.83
N GLY A 2 -10.97 -9.14 -2.60
CA GLY A 2 -11.56 -7.86 -2.17
C GLY A 2 -11.89 -6.97 -3.36
N GLU A 3 -10.96 -6.93 -4.34
CA GLU A 3 -11.01 -6.14 -5.58
C GLU A 3 -12.39 -6.00 -6.23
N GLY A 4 -13.18 -7.09 -6.30
CA GLY A 4 -14.46 -7.06 -6.98
C GLY A 4 -15.51 -6.19 -6.31
N PHE A 5 -15.72 -6.31 -4.99
CA PHE A 5 -16.76 -5.51 -4.32
C PHE A 5 -16.26 -4.11 -4.01
N CYS A 6 -14.97 -3.95 -3.66
CA CYS A 6 -14.38 -2.64 -3.42
C CYS A 6 -14.49 -1.73 -4.65
N ALA A 7 -14.25 -2.24 -5.86
CA ALA A 7 -14.38 -1.47 -7.09
C ALA A 7 -15.84 -1.07 -7.39
N THR A 8 -16.78 -1.97 -7.12
CA THR A 8 -18.22 -1.72 -7.30
C THR A 8 -18.72 -0.68 -6.30
N ASP A 9 -18.45 -0.87 -5.01
CA ASP A 9 -18.95 0.02 -3.97
C ASP A 9 -18.29 1.40 -4.04
N MET A 10 -16.99 1.48 -4.34
CA MET A 10 -16.35 2.77 -4.54
C MET A 10 -16.94 3.51 -5.76
N GLY A 11 -17.31 2.79 -6.84
CA GLY A 11 -18.03 3.40 -7.96
C GLY A 11 -19.39 3.95 -7.55
N LEU A 12 -20.15 3.18 -6.77
CA LEU A 12 -21.44 3.57 -6.23
C LEU A 12 -21.34 4.82 -5.32
N TYR A 13 -20.33 4.87 -4.45
CA TYR A 13 -20.11 6.00 -3.55
C TYR A 13 -19.70 7.26 -4.31
N LEU A 14 -18.87 7.14 -5.35
CA LEU A 14 -18.52 8.26 -6.22
C LEU A 14 -19.76 8.86 -6.89
N HIS A 15 -20.63 8.03 -7.47
CA HIS A 15 -21.91 8.48 -8.03
C HIS A 15 -22.76 9.21 -6.98
N TYR A 16 -22.83 8.64 -5.77
CA TYR A 16 -23.58 9.24 -4.68
C TYR A 16 -23.04 10.63 -4.32
N PHE A 17 -21.74 10.77 -4.06
CA PHE A 17 -21.14 12.06 -3.69
C PHE A 17 -21.28 13.12 -4.79
N VAL A 18 -21.19 12.72 -6.07
CA VAL A 18 -21.44 13.64 -7.18
C VAL A 18 -22.91 14.06 -7.25
N SER A 19 -23.86 13.14 -7.06
CA SER A 19 -25.29 13.48 -7.02
C SER A 19 -25.69 14.32 -5.80
N LYS A 20 -24.89 14.29 -4.73
CA LYS A 20 -24.99 15.18 -3.56
C LYS A 20 -24.28 16.52 -3.75
N GLU A 21 -23.71 16.78 -4.92
CA GLU A 21 -23.01 18.01 -5.25
C GLU A 21 -21.81 18.30 -4.34
N TRP A 22 -21.17 17.26 -3.79
CA TRP A 22 -19.91 17.43 -3.02
C TRP A 22 -18.77 17.88 -3.94
N PHE A 23 -18.75 17.32 -5.14
CA PHE A 23 -17.84 17.66 -6.23
C PHE A 23 -18.39 17.08 -7.54
N THR A 24 -17.82 17.48 -8.67
CA THR A 24 -18.09 16.94 -10.00
C THR A 24 -17.03 15.93 -10.42
N TYR A 25 -17.31 15.13 -11.46
CA TYR A 25 -16.32 14.22 -12.05
C TYR A 25 -15.06 14.96 -12.57
N GLU A 26 -15.25 16.17 -13.10
CA GLU A 26 -14.15 16.99 -13.60
C GLU A 26 -13.28 17.54 -12.48
N GLU A 27 -13.89 18.03 -11.40
CA GLU A 27 -13.19 18.44 -10.19
C GLU A 27 -12.41 17.27 -9.59
N TYR A 28 -13.03 16.09 -9.47
CA TYR A 28 -12.35 14.89 -9.01
C TYR A 28 -11.15 14.51 -9.88
N GLY A 29 -11.31 14.54 -11.21
CA GLY A 29 -10.19 14.31 -12.14
C GLY A 29 -9.06 15.33 -11.97
N THR A 30 -9.39 16.59 -11.68
CA THR A 30 -8.41 17.65 -11.42
C THR A 30 -7.69 17.43 -10.09
N MET A 31 -8.43 17.09 -9.03
CA MET A 31 -7.88 16.75 -7.71
C MET A 31 -6.91 15.56 -7.79
N ILE A 32 -7.26 14.51 -8.55
CA ILE A 32 -6.36 13.39 -8.79
C ILE A 32 -5.07 13.87 -9.46
N LYS A 33 -5.13 14.77 -10.45
CA LYS A 33 -3.94 15.21 -11.20
C LYS A 33 -3.01 16.10 -10.37
N SER A 34 -3.58 16.93 -9.49
CA SER A 34 -2.83 17.89 -8.67
C SER A 34 -2.32 17.30 -7.34
N PHE A 35 -2.83 16.15 -6.90
CA PHE A 35 -2.45 15.55 -5.62
C PHE A 35 -0.93 15.21 -5.57
N PRO A 36 -0.22 15.56 -4.48
CA PRO A 36 1.23 15.35 -4.36
C PRO A 36 1.57 13.89 -4.00
N TYR A 37 1.50 12.99 -4.99
CA TYR A 37 1.80 11.56 -4.79
C TYR A 37 3.25 11.31 -4.40
N SER A 38 3.45 10.31 -3.53
CA SER A 38 4.77 9.72 -3.36
C SER A 38 5.24 9.03 -4.65
N VAL A 39 6.54 8.83 -4.80
CA VAL A 39 7.12 8.08 -5.94
C VAL A 39 6.49 6.69 -6.09
N LYS A 40 6.12 6.05 -4.97
CA LYS A 40 5.51 4.71 -4.95
C LYS A 40 4.06 4.75 -5.44
N ASP A 41 3.28 5.73 -5.00
CA ASP A 41 1.86 5.87 -5.35
C ASP A 41 1.68 6.33 -6.81
N ASN A 42 2.67 7.04 -7.35
CA ASN A 42 2.68 7.54 -8.73
C ASN A 42 2.61 6.42 -9.79
N ARG A 43 3.05 5.19 -9.48
CA ARG A 43 2.96 4.05 -10.42
C ARG A 43 1.53 3.53 -10.58
N ASP A 44 0.76 3.57 -9.49
CA ASP A 44 -0.58 2.99 -9.37
C ASP A 44 -1.53 4.12 -8.94
N ARG A 45 -1.55 5.23 -9.69
CA ARG A 45 -2.33 6.44 -9.36
C ARG A 45 -3.83 6.16 -9.24
N PRO A 46 -4.56 6.88 -8.37
CA PRO A 46 -6.01 6.85 -8.31
C PRO A 46 -6.67 6.96 -9.68
N ILE A 47 -7.79 6.26 -9.84
CA ILE A 47 -8.49 6.13 -11.12
C ILE A 47 -9.36 7.37 -11.34
N GLU A 48 -9.18 8.05 -12.47
CA GLU A 48 -10.15 9.04 -12.97
C GLU A 48 -11.47 8.32 -13.23
N PHE A 49 -12.54 8.84 -12.63
CA PHE A 49 -13.85 8.20 -12.72
C PHE A 49 -14.75 8.98 -13.68
N LEU A 50 -15.37 8.25 -14.60
CA LEU A 50 -16.29 8.81 -15.59
C LEU A 50 -17.73 8.49 -15.18
N SER A 51 -18.65 9.41 -15.49
CA SER A 51 -20.09 9.25 -15.24
C SER A 51 -20.71 8.00 -15.85
N THR A 52 -20.08 7.41 -16.88
CA THR A 52 -20.56 6.19 -17.55
C THR A 52 -20.13 4.90 -16.86
N TYR A 53 -19.28 4.97 -15.83
CA TYR A 53 -18.74 3.78 -15.19
C TYR A 53 -19.58 3.41 -13.98
N GLU A 54 -20.17 2.22 -13.97
CA GLU A 54 -20.82 1.67 -12.77
C GLU A 54 -19.82 1.08 -11.77
N VAL A 55 -18.63 0.71 -12.27
CA VAL A 55 -17.57 0.04 -11.51
C VAL A 55 -16.23 0.69 -11.86
N LEU A 56 -15.38 0.89 -10.85
CA LEU A 56 -14.01 1.36 -11.05
C LEU A 56 -13.20 0.37 -11.88
N LYS A 57 -12.71 0.83 -13.03
CA LYS A 57 -11.90 0.03 -13.96
C LYS A 57 -10.42 0.33 -13.74
N GLY A 58 -9.73 -0.58 -13.04
CA GLY A 58 -8.29 -0.52 -12.84
C GLY A 58 -7.74 -1.82 -12.28
N GLY A 59 -6.41 -1.92 -12.17
CA GLY A 59 -5.80 -3.07 -11.50
C GLY A 59 -6.05 -3.04 -9.99
N ALA A 60 -6.02 -4.20 -9.34
CA ALA A 60 -6.25 -4.35 -7.89
C ALA A 60 -5.54 -3.28 -7.02
N MET A 61 -4.24 -3.07 -7.25
CA MET A 61 -3.46 -2.09 -6.48
C MET A 61 -3.90 -0.65 -6.74
N GLN A 62 -4.31 -0.34 -7.97
CA GLN A 62 -4.81 0.96 -8.35
C GLN A 62 -6.16 1.25 -7.70
N ILE A 63 -7.05 0.26 -7.63
CA ILE A 63 -8.33 0.35 -6.91
C ILE A 63 -8.08 0.60 -5.42
N PHE A 64 -7.18 -0.15 -4.79
CA PHE A 64 -6.85 0.06 -3.38
C PHE A 64 -6.21 1.42 -3.11
N ASN A 65 -5.31 1.88 -3.98
CA ASN A 65 -4.74 3.22 -3.87
C ASN A 65 -5.80 4.31 -4.05
N THR A 66 -6.77 4.10 -4.94
CA THR A 66 -7.92 5.00 -5.11
C THR A 66 -8.68 5.12 -3.79
N ILE A 67 -9.12 4.00 -3.22
CA ILE A 67 -9.88 4.00 -1.96
C ILE A 67 -9.08 4.61 -0.81
N ARG A 68 -7.81 4.21 -0.66
CA ARG A 68 -6.94 4.68 0.43
C ARG A 68 -6.66 6.18 0.38
N LEU A 69 -6.43 6.73 -0.82
CA LEU A 69 -6.07 8.14 -0.98
C LEU A 69 -7.29 9.05 -1.15
N PHE A 70 -8.44 8.50 -1.50
CA PHE A 70 -9.65 9.29 -1.75
C PHE A 70 -10.00 10.28 -0.64
N PRO A 71 -10.03 9.92 0.67
CA PRO A 71 -10.40 10.88 1.70
C PRO A 71 -9.42 12.06 1.80
N LEU A 72 -8.15 11.84 1.44
CA LEU A 72 -7.14 12.89 1.41
C LEU A 72 -7.28 13.78 0.17
N ILE A 73 -7.67 13.20 -0.96
CA ILE A 73 -7.86 13.89 -2.24
C ILE A 73 -9.08 14.82 -2.17
N VAL A 74 -10.20 14.34 -1.60
CA VAL A 74 -11.46 15.10 -1.56
C VAL A 74 -11.69 15.84 -0.24
N LYS A 75 -10.68 15.92 0.65
CA LYS A 75 -10.84 16.39 2.04
C LYS A 75 -11.59 17.72 2.17
N ASP A 76 -11.31 18.66 1.25
CA ASP A 76 -11.85 20.03 1.28
C ASP A 76 -13.26 20.13 0.65
N HIS A 77 -13.75 19.03 0.07
CA HIS A 77 -15.04 18.92 -0.62
C HIS A 77 -16.04 18.03 0.16
N ILE A 78 -15.67 17.54 1.34
CA ILE A 78 -16.58 16.77 2.20
C ILE A 78 -17.51 17.76 2.90
N ILE A 79 -18.79 17.74 2.51
CA ILE A 79 -19.80 18.66 3.05
C ILE A 79 -20.36 18.16 4.39
N ASP A 80 -20.73 16.89 4.49
CA ASP A 80 -21.33 16.31 5.70
C ASP A 80 -20.51 15.13 6.22
N LYS A 81 -19.86 15.32 7.37
CA LYS A 81 -19.05 14.29 8.04
C LYS A 81 -19.90 13.18 8.65
N ASN A 82 -21.19 13.42 8.89
CA ASN A 82 -22.13 12.45 9.47
C ASN A 82 -22.93 11.70 8.40
N ASP A 83 -22.68 11.95 7.11
CA ASP A 83 -23.35 11.26 6.01
C ASP A 83 -23.12 9.74 6.10
N LYS A 84 -24.19 8.96 5.92
CA LYS A 84 -24.14 7.51 6.07
C LYS A 84 -23.28 6.84 4.98
N VAL A 85 -23.33 7.33 3.74
CA VAL A 85 -22.53 6.79 2.65
C VAL A 85 -21.05 7.13 2.84
N TRP A 86 -20.75 8.34 3.33
CA TRP A 86 -19.41 8.70 3.75
C TRP A 86 -18.88 7.79 4.86
N LYS A 87 -19.70 7.52 5.89
CA LYS A 87 -19.35 6.56 6.94
C LYS A 87 -19.09 5.16 6.39
N ALA A 88 -19.94 4.65 5.49
CA ALA A 88 -19.72 3.36 4.84
C ALA A 88 -18.41 3.33 4.03
N PHE A 89 -18.08 4.42 3.34
CA PHE A 89 -16.81 4.55 2.62
C PHE A 89 -15.59 4.54 3.56
N LEU A 90 -15.67 5.23 4.70
CA LEU A 90 -14.60 5.20 5.71
C LEU A 90 -14.42 3.80 6.30
N LEU A 91 -15.50 3.11 6.64
CA LEU A 91 -15.47 1.72 7.11
C LEU A 91 -14.86 0.78 6.06
N LEU A 92 -15.20 0.95 4.78
CA LEU A 92 -14.58 0.20 3.68
C LEU A 92 -13.07 0.42 3.63
N THR A 93 -12.63 1.67 3.78
CA THR A 93 -11.22 2.04 3.77
C THR A 93 -10.48 1.37 4.93
N GLU A 94 -11.02 1.46 6.14
CA GLU A 94 -10.48 0.86 7.35
C GLU A 94 -10.41 -0.68 7.27
N MET A 95 -11.48 -1.33 6.78
CA MET A 95 -11.49 -2.75 6.49
C MET A 95 -10.33 -3.15 5.57
N ILE A 96 -10.15 -2.43 4.46
CA ILE A 96 -9.09 -2.69 3.49
C ILE A 96 -7.72 -2.54 4.14
N GLU A 97 -7.50 -1.50 4.96
CA GLU A 97 -6.23 -1.29 5.66
C GLU A 97 -5.88 -2.46 6.58
N ILE A 98 -6.84 -2.93 7.38
CA ILE A 98 -6.64 -4.08 8.28
C ILE A 98 -6.36 -5.36 7.48
N ILE A 99 -7.16 -5.65 6.45
CA ILE A 99 -7.02 -6.86 5.61
C ILE A 99 -5.68 -6.88 4.85
N MET A 100 -5.20 -5.71 4.43
CA MET A 100 -3.96 -5.54 3.66
C MET A 100 -2.71 -5.46 4.55
N ALA A 101 -2.87 -5.41 5.86
CA ALA A 101 -1.77 -5.33 6.81
C ALA A 101 -0.86 -6.58 6.71
N PRO A 102 0.47 -6.41 6.78
CA PRO A 102 1.41 -7.53 6.75
C PRO A 102 1.35 -8.40 8.02
N ALA A 103 0.85 -7.84 9.12
CA ALA A 103 0.65 -8.47 10.41
C ALA A 103 -0.61 -7.88 11.06
N ILE A 104 -1.39 -8.71 11.75
CA ILE A 104 -2.65 -8.33 12.40
C ILE A 104 -2.63 -8.91 13.81
N ARG A 105 -2.87 -8.09 14.84
CA ARG A 105 -2.99 -8.56 16.22
C ARG A 105 -4.33 -9.28 16.39
N LYS A 106 -4.36 -10.40 17.12
CA LYS A 106 -5.59 -11.18 17.36
C LYS A 106 -6.69 -10.37 18.06
N SER A 107 -6.30 -9.41 18.91
CA SER A 107 -7.23 -8.50 19.58
C SER A 107 -8.07 -7.66 18.62
N PHE A 108 -7.60 -7.42 17.39
CA PHE A 108 -8.32 -6.63 16.39
C PHE A 108 -9.37 -7.42 15.59
N LEU A 109 -9.47 -8.74 15.78
CA LEU A 109 -10.39 -9.54 14.98
C LEU A 109 -11.86 -9.31 15.34
N GLY A 110 -12.15 -9.02 16.62
CA GLY A 110 -13.48 -8.60 17.04
C GLY A 110 -13.87 -7.28 16.39
N TYR A 111 -12.97 -6.29 16.46
CA TYR A 111 -13.18 -5.00 15.80
C TYR A 111 -13.40 -5.13 14.29
N LEU A 112 -12.55 -5.91 13.59
CA LEU A 112 -12.72 -6.18 12.16
C LEU A 112 -14.08 -6.81 11.85
N HIS A 113 -14.58 -7.70 12.70
CA HIS A 113 -15.90 -8.29 12.52
C HIS A 113 -17.00 -7.23 12.63
N ASP A 114 -16.94 -6.38 13.65
CA ASP A 114 -17.97 -5.38 13.92
C ASP A 114 -18.03 -4.32 12.80
N ILE A 115 -16.89 -3.81 12.34
CA ILE A 115 -16.87 -2.84 11.23
C ILE A 115 -17.38 -3.43 9.92
N ILE A 116 -17.19 -4.73 9.69
CA ILE A 116 -17.71 -5.41 8.50
C ILE A 116 -19.24 -5.49 8.55
N LEU A 117 -19.81 -5.82 9.71
CA LEU A 117 -21.26 -5.88 9.85
C LEU A 117 -21.89 -4.49 9.72
N GLU A 118 -21.31 -3.50 10.42
CA GLU A 118 -21.78 -2.11 10.34
C GLU A 118 -21.70 -1.57 8.90
N TYR A 119 -20.60 -1.85 8.21
CA TYR A 119 -20.45 -1.53 6.79
C TYR A 119 -21.58 -2.12 5.93
N LEU A 120 -21.85 -3.43 6.08
CA LEU A 120 -22.86 -4.13 5.28
C LEU A 120 -24.27 -3.65 5.58
N ASP A 121 -24.57 -3.30 6.82
CA ASP A 121 -25.89 -2.79 7.21
C ASP A 121 -26.13 -1.38 6.63
N ILE A 122 -25.15 -0.47 6.76
CA ILE A 122 -25.26 0.86 6.14
C ILE A 122 -25.33 0.73 4.62
N ARG A 123 -24.53 -0.15 4.02
CA ARG A 123 -24.51 -0.37 2.56
C ARG A 123 -25.85 -0.90 2.04
N ARG A 124 -26.55 -1.74 2.81
CA ARG A 124 -27.89 -2.24 2.47
C ARG A 124 -28.95 -1.14 2.67
N GLU A 125 -28.83 -0.35 3.74
CA GLU A 125 -29.76 0.74 4.04
C GLU A 125 -29.71 1.85 2.98
N CYS A 126 -28.51 2.33 2.63
CA CYS A 126 -28.34 3.45 1.71
C CYS A 126 -28.62 3.10 0.23
N PHE A 127 -28.54 1.82 -0.13
CA PHE A 127 -28.63 1.36 -1.51
C PHE A 127 -29.43 0.04 -1.61
N PRO A 128 -30.73 0.06 -1.24
CA PRO A 128 -31.57 -1.14 -1.16
C PRO A 128 -31.77 -1.83 -2.51
N ASP A 129 -31.72 -1.07 -3.61
CA ASP A 129 -31.92 -1.59 -4.97
C ASP A 129 -30.64 -2.23 -5.56
N VAL A 130 -29.49 -2.11 -4.86
CA VAL A 130 -28.21 -2.65 -5.32
C VAL A 130 -27.86 -3.89 -4.51
N ASN A 131 -28.01 -5.06 -5.12
CA ASN A 131 -27.73 -6.35 -4.48
C ASN A 131 -26.29 -6.49 -3.98
N LEU A 132 -26.15 -7.06 -2.78
CA LEU A 132 -24.84 -7.47 -2.27
C LEU A 132 -24.29 -8.64 -3.08
N LEU A 133 -23.09 -8.46 -3.62
CA LEU A 133 -22.31 -9.52 -4.26
C LEU A 133 -21.91 -10.62 -3.25
N PRO A 134 -21.70 -11.89 -3.69
CA PRO A 134 -21.18 -12.95 -2.83
C PRO A 134 -19.88 -12.60 -2.10
N LYS A 135 -19.05 -11.71 -2.68
CA LYS A 135 -17.80 -11.24 -2.07
C LYS A 135 -18.03 -10.43 -0.78
N HIS A 136 -19.17 -9.76 -0.63
CA HIS A 136 -19.56 -9.12 0.62
C HIS A 136 -19.77 -10.15 1.72
N HIS A 137 -20.49 -11.23 1.41
CA HIS A 137 -20.66 -12.34 2.34
C HIS A 137 -19.31 -12.99 2.68
N TYR A 138 -18.41 -13.16 1.73
CA TYR A 138 -17.07 -13.69 2.04
C TYR A 138 -16.27 -12.79 2.99
N ALA A 139 -16.49 -11.47 2.97
CA ALA A 139 -15.83 -10.56 3.90
C ALA A 139 -16.20 -10.84 5.36
N THR A 140 -17.43 -11.28 5.66
CA THR A 140 -17.84 -11.61 7.03
C THR A 140 -17.01 -12.76 7.63
N HIS A 141 -16.40 -13.60 6.78
CA HIS A 141 -15.52 -14.70 7.22
C HIS A 141 -14.06 -14.28 7.38
N TYR A 142 -13.67 -13.06 6.97
CA TYR A 142 -12.28 -12.62 7.05
C TYR A 142 -11.70 -12.65 8.47
N PRO A 143 -12.39 -12.20 9.53
CA PRO A 143 -11.89 -12.32 10.89
C PRO A 143 -11.53 -13.76 11.28
N TYR A 144 -12.39 -14.71 10.95
CA TYR A 144 -12.18 -16.14 11.22
C TYR A 144 -11.02 -16.71 10.39
N ILE A 145 -10.96 -16.40 9.09
CA ILE A 145 -9.86 -16.84 8.22
C ILE A 145 -8.52 -16.28 8.72
N ILE A 146 -8.50 -15.00 9.13
CA ILE A 146 -7.29 -14.37 9.69
C ILE A 146 -6.89 -15.04 11.01
N HIS A 147 -7.86 -15.41 11.85
CA HIS A 147 -7.58 -16.14 13.09
C HIS A 147 -6.84 -17.46 12.82
N LEU A 148 -7.29 -18.23 11.82
CA LEU A 148 -6.75 -19.54 11.50
C LEU A 148 -5.42 -19.49 10.73
N TYR A 149 -5.33 -18.64 9.71
CA TYR A 149 -4.23 -18.66 8.74
C TYR A 149 -3.31 -17.45 8.83
N GLY A 150 -3.62 -16.48 9.69
CA GLY A 150 -2.95 -15.20 9.78
C GLY A 150 -3.36 -14.22 8.67
N PRO A 151 -2.59 -13.15 8.44
CA PRO A 151 -2.97 -12.08 7.52
C PRO A 151 -3.30 -12.57 6.11
N LEU A 152 -4.43 -12.09 5.55
CA LEU A 152 -4.93 -12.52 4.23
C LEU A 152 -3.90 -12.32 3.10
N LYS A 153 -3.07 -11.29 3.23
CA LYS A 153 -1.92 -11.03 2.35
C LYS A 153 -0.94 -12.20 2.22
N LYS A 154 -0.90 -13.14 3.17
CA LYS A 154 -0.02 -14.31 3.10
C LYS A 154 -0.61 -15.46 2.30
N ILE A 155 -1.93 -15.51 2.17
CA ILE A 155 -2.67 -16.60 1.52
C ILE A 155 -3.37 -16.19 0.21
N TRP A 156 -3.24 -14.92 -0.21
CA TRP A 156 -3.80 -14.43 -1.46
C TRP A 156 -3.09 -14.98 -2.72
N THR A 157 -3.77 -14.92 -3.87
CA THR A 157 -3.29 -15.54 -5.11
C THR A 157 -2.40 -14.65 -5.98
N LEU A 158 -2.21 -13.38 -5.62
CA LEU A 158 -1.47 -12.40 -6.44
C LEU A 158 -0.05 -12.85 -6.79
N ARG A 159 0.61 -13.60 -5.90
CA ARG A 159 1.96 -14.16 -6.17
C ARG A 159 1.94 -15.27 -7.21
N TYR A 160 0.91 -16.11 -7.23
CA TYR A 160 0.73 -17.12 -8.27
C TYR A 160 0.45 -16.47 -9.63
N GLU A 161 -0.41 -15.46 -9.66
CA GLU A 161 -0.68 -14.67 -10.88
C GLU A 161 0.58 -13.97 -11.40
N SER A 162 1.38 -13.40 -10.49
CA SER A 162 2.68 -12.81 -10.82
C SER A 162 3.66 -13.84 -11.39
N LYS A 163 3.66 -15.08 -10.87
CA LYS A 163 4.51 -16.17 -11.40
C LYS A 163 4.13 -16.51 -12.85
N HIS A 164 2.85 -16.45 -13.21
CA HIS A 164 2.41 -16.67 -14.58
C HIS A 164 2.96 -15.64 -15.59
N GLN A 165 3.29 -14.43 -15.14
CA GLN A 165 3.85 -13.40 -16.02
C GLN A 165 5.19 -13.81 -16.65
N PHE A 166 6.00 -14.63 -15.95
CA PHE A 166 7.22 -15.20 -16.53
C PHE A 166 6.91 -15.99 -17.80
N PHE A 167 5.99 -16.95 -17.72
CA PHE A 167 5.61 -17.80 -18.84
C PHE A 167 4.99 -16.99 -19.99
N LYS A 168 4.11 -16.04 -19.66
CA LYS A 168 3.51 -15.12 -20.65
C LYS A 168 4.57 -14.32 -21.39
N LYS A 169 5.60 -13.83 -20.71
CA LYS A 169 6.71 -13.11 -21.35
C LYS A 169 7.54 -14.04 -22.24
N CYS A 170 7.90 -15.23 -21.75
CA CYS A 170 8.71 -16.18 -22.50
C CYS A 170 8.05 -16.64 -23.80
N ILE A 171 6.73 -16.92 -23.80
CA ILE A 171 6.04 -17.36 -25.02
C ILE A 171 5.93 -16.22 -26.04
N ARG A 172 5.62 -15.00 -25.57
CA ARG A 172 5.52 -13.80 -26.42
C ARG A 172 6.86 -13.42 -27.06
N SER A 173 7.97 -13.58 -26.32
CA SER A 173 9.30 -13.28 -26.84
C SER A 173 9.84 -14.38 -27.74
N SER A 174 9.55 -15.65 -27.44
CA SER A 174 10.07 -16.76 -28.24
C SER A 174 9.45 -16.84 -29.63
N LYS A 175 8.17 -16.44 -29.78
CA LYS A 175 7.37 -16.57 -31.01
C LYS A 175 7.44 -17.96 -31.66
N ASN A 176 7.80 -18.99 -30.88
CA ASN A 176 7.95 -20.37 -31.32
C ASN A 176 6.97 -21.22 -30.51
N PHE A 177 6.08 -21.89 -31.24
CA PHE A 177 4.99 -22.69 -30.70
C PHE A 177 5.20 -24.20 -30.91
N ILE A 178 6.38 -24.62 -31.35
CA ILE A 178 6.77 -26.03 -31.36
C ILE A 178 7.12 -26.43 -29.93
N ASN A 179 6.37 -27.38 -29.37
CA ASN A 179 6.56 -27.90 -28.00
C ASN A 179 6.69 -26.79 -26.93
N PRO A 180 5.70 -25.88 -26.80
CA PRO A 180 5.81 -24.71 -25.95
C PRO A 180 6.03 -25.08 -24.48
N LEU A 181 5.43 -26.18 -24.02
CA LEU A 181 5.63 -26.69 -22.66
C LEU A 181 7.10 -27.01 -22.38
N LYS A 182 7.78 -27.72 -23.30
CA LYS A 182 9.20 -28.05 -23.15
C LYS A 182 10.04 -26.77 -23.06
N SER A 183 9.84 -25.85 -23.98
CA SER A 183 10.58 -24.57 -24.03
C SER A 183 10.36 -23.71 -22.78
N LEU A 184 9.12 -23.62 -22.30
CA LEU A 184 8.76 -22.86 -21.11
C LEU A 184 9.34 -23.49 -19.83
N THR A 185 9.24 -24.81 -19.69
CA THR A 185 9.79 -25.53 -18.53
C THR A 185 11.31 -25.43 -18.50
N THR A 186 12.01 -25.68 -19.61
CA THR A 186 13.48 -25.53 -19.67
C THR A 186 13.93 -24.13 -19.29
N ARG A 187 13.30 -23.08 -19.84
CA ARG A 187 13.62 -21.69 -19.46
C ARG A 187 13.32 -21.40 -18.00
N HIS A 188 12.21 -21.90 -17.47
CA HIS A 188 11.86 -21.73 -16.07
C HIS A 188 12.89 -22.39 -15.15
N GLU A 189 13.30 -23.63 -15.42
CA GLU A 189 14.29 -24.34 -14.60
C GLU A 189 15.65 -23.66 -14.65
N LEU A 190 16.11 -23.23 -15.83
CA LEU A 190 17.35 -22.43 -15.94
C LEU A 190 17.26 -21.14 -15.12
N TYR A 191 16.12 -20.46 -15.16
CA TYR A 191 15.90 -19.28 -14.35
C TYR A 191 15.89 -19.59 -12.85
N GLN A 192 15.28 -20.71 -12.42
CA GLN A 192 15.33 -21.13 -11.01
C GLN A 192 16.75 -21.48 -10.56
N CYS A 193 17.54 -22.16 -11.39
CA CYS A 193 18.95 -22.44 -11.12
C CYS A 193 19.75 -21.15 -10.91
N TYR A 194 19.59 -20.18 -11.82
CA TYR A 194 20.21 -18.86 -11.70
C TYR A 194 19.79 -18.13 -10.40
N LEU A 195 18.51 -18.19 -10.04
CA LEU A 195 18.04 -17.59 -8.79
C LEU A 195 18.64 -18.26 -7.54
N ARG A 196 18.84 -19.59 -7.58
CA ARG A 196 19.39 -20.37 -6.47
C ARG A 196 20.90 -20.26 -6.34
N SER A 197 21.62 -19.89 -7.40
CA SER A 197 23.07 -19.67 -7.37
C SER A 197 23.47 -18.34 -6.72
N GLY A 198 22.62 -17.72 -5.89
CA GLY A 198 22.90 -16.44 -5.24
C GLY A 198 22.74 -15.22 -6.16
N ALA A 199 22.28 -15.35 -7.41
CA ALA A 199 22.07 -14.18 -8.27
C ALA A 199 20.94 -13.25 -7.80
N ARG A 200 20.11 -13.75 -6.87
CA ARG A 200 19.22 -12.95 -6.01
C ARG A 200 19.59 -13.15 -4.55
N ASP A 201 20.86 -13.00 -4.19
CA ASP A 201 21.20 -12.81 -2.81
C ASP A 201 20.26 -11.75 -2.26
N ARG A 202 19.45 -12.17 -1.29
CA ARG A 202 18.63 -11.27 -0.51
C ARG A 202 19.62 -10.57 0.41
N CYS A 203 20.47 -9.71 -0.15
CA CYS A 203 21.27 -8.80 0.64
C CYS A 203 20.30 -8.19 1.64
N THR A 204 20.50 -8.53 2.92
CA THR A 204 19.67 -8.03 3.99
C THR A 204 19.75 -6.51 3.98
N ILE A 205 20.90 -5.98 3.58
CA ILE A 205 21.16 -4.56 3.38
C ILE A 205 21.91 -4.39 2.05
N SER A 206 21.46 -3.47 1.21
CA SER A 206 22.23 -2.98 0.07
C SER A 206 22.10 -1.46 -0.01
N ALA A 207 23.22 -0.76 0.08
CA ALA A 207 23.28 0.69 -0.09
C ALA A 207 23.64 1.05 -1.55
N SER A 208 23.27 2.24 -1.97
CA SER A 208 23.49 2.72 -3.34
C SER A 208 23.83 4.20 -3.34
N SER A 209 24.73 4.59 -4.24
CA SER A 209 25.24 5.97 -4.36
C SER A 209 25.74 6.49 -3.03
N CYS A 210 26.77 5.83 -2.48
CA CYS A 210 27.37 6.21 -1.22
C CYS A 210 28.56 7.17 -1.43
N SER A 211 28.67 8.17 -0.56
CA SER A 211 29.69 9.21 -0.57
C SER A 211 30.28 9.40 0.83
N GLU A 212 31.44 10.02 0.89
CA GLU A 212 32.10 10.37 2.14
C GLU A 212 31.18 11.24 3.00
N PHE A 213 31.00 10.85 4.26
CA PHE A 213 30.13 11.54 5.18
C PHE A 213 30.92 12.55 6.01
N ASN A 214 30.53 13.82 5.94
CA ASN A 214 31.11 14.87 6.77
C ASN A 214 30.04 15.53 7.66
N PRO A 215 30.05 15.28 8.99
CA PRO A 215 29.06 15.83 9.92
C PRO A 215 28.97 17.36 9.91
N SER A 216 30.10 18.05 9.67
CA SER A 216 30.18 19.52 9.70
C SER A 216 29.36 20.22 8.61
N MET A 217 28.96 19.51 7.56
CA MET A 217 28.13 20.05 6.49
C MET A 217 26.64 20.10 6.83
N TYR A 218 26.24 19.52 7.97
CA TYR A 218 24.84 19.41 8.40
C TYR A 218 24.48 20.42 9.49
N SER A 219 23.18 20.65 9.70
CA SER A 219 22.69 21.54 10.75
C SER A 219 23.12 21.08 12.15
N ASN A 220 23.15 22.02 13.09
CA ASN A 220 23.56 21.73 14.47
C ASN A 220 22.71 20.62 15.10
N ASP A 221 21.41 20.60 14.83
CA ASP A 221 20.48 19.57 15.35
C ASP A 221 20.85 18.16 14.87
N ILE A 222 21.25 18.04 13.59
CA ILE A 222 21.72 16.77 13.03
C ILE A 222 23.05 16.39 13.69
N GLN A 223 23.98 17.34 13.86
CA GLN A 223 25.26 17.08 14.53
C GLN A 223 25.08 16.56 15.96
N VAL A 224 24.15 17.16 16.72
CA VAL A 224 23.78 16.70 18.06
C VAL A 224 23.23 15.27 18.00
N ALA A 225 22.26 15.00 17.13
CA ALA A 225 21.67 13.67 16.99
C ALA A 225 22.69 12.58 16.60
N LEU A 226 23.66 12.92 15.76
CA LEU A 226 24.76 12.01 15.38
C LEU A 226 25.69 11.72 16.57
N SER A 227 25.95 12.71 17.43
CA SER A 227 26.78 12.55 18.62
C SER A 227 26.12 11.66 19.68
N GLU A 228 24.80 11.76 19.85
CA GLU A 228 24.02 10.91 20.75
C GLU A 228 23.86 9.48 20.23
N GLY A 229 23.84 9.32 18.89
CA GLY A 229 23.58 8.05 18.21
C GLY A 229 24.72 7.02 18.22
N GLY A 230 25.92 7.38 18.69
CA GLY A 230 27.04 6.43 18.84
C GLY A 230 27.52 5.81 17.52
N LEU A 231 27.81 6.64 16.51
CA LEU A 231 28.15 6.17 15.17
C LEU A 231 29.58 5.61 15.04
N PRO A 232 29.80 4.58 14.21
CA PRO A 232 31.13 4.04 13.93
C PRO A 232 32.01 5.01 13.10
N LEU A 233 33.33 4.85 13.21
CA LEU A 233 34.34 5.72 12.59
C LEU A 233 34.32 5.73 11.04
N GLN A 234 33.94 4.60 10.42
CA GLN A 234 33.82 4.50 8.96
C GLN A 234 32.34 4.46 8.59
N ILE A 235 31.84 5.59 8.13
CA ILE A 235 30.43 5.74 7.75
C ILE A 235 30.33 6.48 6.43
N GLU A 236 29.43 6.01 5.59
CA GLU A 236 29.14 6.62 4.29
C GLU A 236 27.71 7.13 4.29
N GLU A 237 27.51 8.28 3.67
CA GLU A 237 26.17 8.76 3.36
C GLU A 237 25.69 8.10 2.09
N CYS A 238 24.46 7.59 2.07
CA CYS A 238 23.91 6.91 0.90
C CYS A 238 22.59 7.54 0.45
N ALA A 239 22.42 7.73 -0.86
CA ALA A 239 21.18 8.30 -1.40
C ALA A 239 19.96 7.39 -1.18
N SER A 240 20.17 6.06 -1.24
CA SER A 240 19.13 5.09 -0.92
C SER A 240 19.69 3.79 -0.38
N VAL A 241 18.93 3.16 0.52
CA VAL A 241 19.30 1.90 1.15
C VAL A 241 18.12 0.94 1.09
N LYS A 242 18.39 -0.31 0.74
CA LYS A 242 17.40 -1.38 0.78
C LYS A 242 17.67 -2.28 1.98
N VAL A 243 16.73 -2.34 2.92
CA VAL A 243 16.80 -3.20 4.12
C VAL A 243 15.69 -4.25 4.04
N LYS A 244 16.06 -5.53 4.10
CA LYS A 244 15.18 -6.72 4.01
C LYS A 244 14.20 -6.64 2.82
N GLY A 245 14.66 -6.07 1.71
CA GLY A 245 13.86 -5.89 0.49
C GLY A 245 13.08 -4.59 0.40
N THR A 246 12.99 -3.80 1.48
CA THR A 246 12.33 -2.49 1.50
C THR A 246 13.31 -1.40 1.13
N LEU A 247 13.01 -0.62 0.09
CA LEU A 247 13.81 0.54 -0.31
C LEU A 247 13.40 1.77 0.50
N TYR A 248 14.41 2.41 1.09
CA TYR A 248 14.33 3.66 1.85
C TYR A 248 15.16 4.75 1.16
N GLN A 249 14.64 5.97 1.18
CA GLN A 249 15.21 7.16 0.59
C GLN A 249 14.96 8.37 1.51
N LYS A 250 15.76 9.42 1.37
CA LYS A 250 15.49 10.71 2.01
C LYS A 250 14.06 11.17 1.72
N GLY A 251 13.38 11.69 2.74
CA GLY A 251 11.99 12.12 2.72
C GLY A 251 10.95 11.00 2.91
N ASN A 252 11.35 9.73 2.94
CA ASN A 252 10.42 8.65 3.30
C ASN A 252 10.02 8.78 4.77
N ILE A 253 8.76 8.44 5.09
CA ILE A 253 8.24 8.42 6.46
C ILE A 253 8.36 7.00 7.02
N VAL A 254 8.82 6.89 8.27
CA VAL A 254 8.89 5.66 9.04
C VAL A 254 8.06 5.79 10.31
N VAL A 255 7.45 4.69 10.74
CA VAL A 255 6.73 4.62 12.02
C VAL A 255 7.74 4.18 13.08
N LEU A 256 7.97 5.00 14.09
CA LEU A 256 8.87 4.72 15.20
C LEU A 256 8.19 3.88 16.28
N SER A 257 6.97 4.25 16.65
CA SER A 257 6.19 3.56 17.66
C SER A 257 4.69 3.68 17.39
N GLN A 258 3.92 2.72 17.91
CA GLN A 258 2.46 2.70 17.88
C GLN A 258 1.95 1.90 19.07
N THR A 259 1.20 2.53 19.97
CA THR A 259 0.64 1.88 21.16
C THR A 259 -0.57 1.01 20.80
N ALA A 260 -1.53 1.58 20.07
CA ALA A 260 -2.75 0.93 19.60
C ALA A 260 -3.09 1.32 18.14
N TYR A 261 -4.09 0.64 17.55
CA TYR A 261 -4.51 0.93 16.18
C TYR A 261 -5.00 2.37 16.08
N GLN A 262 -4.41 3.16 15.17
CA GLN A 262 -4.68 4.60 15.02
C GLN A 262 -4.47 5.45 16.29
N SER A 263 -3.72 4.98 17.30
CA SER A 263 -3.45 5.75 18.53
C SER A 263 -1.96 5.85 18.83
N ASP A 264 -1.56 7.01 19.36
CA ASP A 264 -0.19 7.39 19.74
C ASP A 264 0.87 6.95 18.72
N ILE A 265 0.61 7.24 17.44
CA ILE A 265 1.54 6.88 16.37
C ILE A 265 2.64 7.94 16.30
N GLN A 266 3.88 7.55 16.60
CA GLN A 266 5.03 8.41 16.33
C GLN A 266 5.58 8.09 14.95
N MET A 267 5.55 9.08 14.08
CA MET A 267 6.13 9.00 12.75
C MET A 267 7.37 9.89 12.67
N ALA A 268 8.31 9.54 11.80
CA ALA A 268 9.48 10.35 11.56
C ALA A 268 9.84 10.34 10.08
N ARG A 269 10.31 11.49 9.60
CA ARG A 269 10.77 11.68 8.23
C ARG A 269 12.26 11.40 8.16
N ILE A 270 12.68 10.54 7.24
CA ILE A 270 14.11 10.27 7.01
C ILE A 270 14.78 11.51 6.42
N VAL A 271 15.76 12.05 7.13
CA VAL A 271 16.56 13.20 6.70
C VAL A 271 17.88 12.74 6.07
N LEU A 272 18.48 11.68 6.64
CA LEU A 272 19.77 11.14 6.22
C LEU A 272 19.78 9.61 6.34
N LEU A 273 20.49 8.96 5.41
CA LEU A 273 20.77 7.53 5.43
C LEU A 273 22.27 7.33 5.50
N LEU A 274 22.72 6.64 6.54
CA LEU A 274 24.12 6.36 6.79
C LEU A 274 24.35 4.85 6.78
N SER A 275 25.47 4.40 6.22
CA SER A 275 25.82 2.99 6.13
C SER A 275 27.23 2.75 6.66
N SER A 276 27.40 1.70 7.45
CA SER A 276 28.69 1.22 7.93
C SER A 276 28.73 -0.30 7.84
N GLY A 277 29.37 -0.81 6.77
CA GLY A 277 29.42 -2.25 6.48
C GLY A 277 28.03 -2.88 6.39
N GLU A 278 27.70 -3.72 7.37
CA GLU A 278 26.41 -4.42 7.47
C GLU A 278 25.36 -3.70 8.34
N THR A 279 25.62 -2.46 8.76
CA THR A 279 24.69 -1.67 9.58
C THR A 279 24.25 -0.40 8.86
N VAL A 280 22.99 -0.01 9.04
CA VAL A 280 22.39 1.18 8.43
C VAL A 280 21.76 2.01 9.53
N PHE A 281 22.09 3.29 9.55
CA PHE A 281 21.53 4.26 10.48
C PHE A 281 20.60 5.21 9.73
N PHE A 282 19.46 5.47 10.34
CA PHE A 282 18.43 6.36 9.82
C PHE A 282 18.41 7.59 10.71
N VAL A 283 18.86 8.73 10.20
CA VAL A 283 18.66 10.00 10.91
C VAL A 283 17.30 10.52 10.50
N VAL A 284 16.45 10.74 11.50
CA VAL A 284 15.05 11.05 11.28
C VAL A 284 14.66 12.30 12.04
N GLU A 285 13.74 13.05 11.47
CA GLU A 285 13.05 14.16 12.11
C GLU A 285 11.70 13.62 12.60
N VAL A 286 11.53 13.57 13.93
CA VAL A 286 10.27 13.13 14.54
C VAL A 286 9.20 14.16 14.22
N GLN A 287 8.07 13.70 13.69
CA GLN A 287 6.93 14.56 13.43
C GLN A 287 5.94 14.40 14.57
N GLU A 288 5.59 15.51 15.23
CA GLU A 288 4.44 15.56 16.10
C GLU A 288 3.19 15.50 15.21
N VAL A 289 2.45 14.40 15.34
CA VAL A 289 1.19 14.25 14.61
C VAL A 289 0.09 14.74 15.55
N GLU A 290 -0.32 15.99 15.39
CA GLU A 290 -1.60 16.46 15.91
C GLU A 290 -2.70 15.82 15.04
N PHE A 291 -3.41 14.83 15.59
CA PHE A 291 -4.62 14.26 14.98
C PHE A 291 -5.86 15.02 15.46
#